data_AF-A0A3N5V7N9-F1
#
_entry.id   AF-A0A3N5V7N9-F1
#
_cell.length_a   1.000
_cell.length_b   1.000
_cell.length_c   1.000
_cell.angle_alpha   90.00
_cell.angle_beta   90.00
_cell.angle_gamma   90.00
#
_symmetry.space_group_name_H-M   'P 1'
#
loop_
_entity.id
_entity.type
_entity.pdbx_description
1 polymer ?
#
loop_
_entity_poly.entity_id
_entity_poly.type
_entity_poly.pdbx_seq_one_letter_code
_entity_poly.pdbx_strand_id
1 'polypeptide(L)'
;MRGRFHGVILAAILICVAAGQAAAQAVLNPPFGLRWGDSPEKLITWASRHSLDLTISLPGDQPGLRVLKIQPRKGFLPETKAGAVEGRFLGGRLYELTVHYFDPEASADLMEARFEELRKQVASEHGALRANQQQRAVEDQFVTRTQSFHREPVKGLFLLLAYTEVEDLLRKSKDARFSLIYRNDNFRKELEEELKKPCLARW
;
A
#
# COMPACT_ATOMS: atom_id res chain seq x y z
N MET A 1 -2.11 -14.14 -62.77
CA MET A 1 -2.29 -13.14 -61.68
C MET A 1 -3.06 -13.77 -60.52
N ARG A 2 -2.38 -14.44 -59.59
CA ARG A 2 -2.94 -15.00 -58.34
C ARG A 2 -1.73 -15.44 -57.52
N GLY A 3 -1.39 -14.75 -56.42
CA GLY A 3 -0.25 -15.16 -55.60
C GLY A 3 0.43 -14.09 -54.75
N ARG A 4 0.04 -12.81 -54.84
CA ARG A 4 0.71 -11.71 -54.10
C ARG A 4 -0.08 -11.11 -52.93
N PHE A 5 -1.29 -11.59 -52.64
CA PHE A 5 -2.16 -10.99 -51.61
C PHE A 5 -2.21 -11.76 -50.28
N HIS A 6 -1.71 -13.00 -50.20
CA HIS A 6 -1.76 -13.79 -48.96
C HIS A 6 -0.57 -13.56 -48.01
N GLY A 7 0.58 -13.09 -48.54
CA GLY A 7 1.77 -12.84 -47.72
C GLY A 7 1.68 -11.57 -46.85
N VAL A 8 0.93 -10.56 -47.30
CA VAL A 8 0.83 -9.26 -46.59
C VAL A 8 -0.12 -9.36 -45.39
N ILE A 9 -1.14 -10.20 -45.46
CA ILE A 9 -2.14 -10.37 -44.39
C ILE A 9 -1.53 -11.12 -43.19
N LEU A 10 -0.67 -12.11 -43.44
CA LEU A 10 0.02 -12.84 -42.37
C LEU A 10 1.05 -12.00 -41.61
N ALA A 11 1.75 -11.08 -42.29
CA ALA A 11 2.69 -10.16 -41.65
C ALA A 11 1.98 -9.14 -40.75
N ALA A 12 0.81 -8.65 -41.15
CA ALA A 12 0.03 -7.70 -40.34
C ALA A 12 -0.55 -8.32 -39.06
N ILE A 13 -0.95 -9.60 -39.11
CA ILE A 13 -1.45 -10.31 -37.93
C ILE A 13 -0.32 -10.59 -36.93
N LEU A 14 0.89 -10.94 -37.39
CA LEU A 14 2.03 -11.16 -36.49
C LEU A 14 2.51 -9.87 -35.80
N ILE A 15 2.42 -8.71 -36.46
CA ILE A 15 2.79 -7.42 -35.86
C ILE A 15 1.74 -6.98 -34.82
N CYS A 16 0.46 -7.26 -35.04
CA CYS A 16 -0.59 -6.97 -34.05
C CYS A 16 -0.54 -7.91 -32.83
N VAL A 17 -0.08 -9.15 -32.99
CA VAL A 17 0.11 -10.09 -31.86
C VAL A 17 1.35 -9.75 -31.04
N ALA A 18 2.42 -9.22 -31.66
CA ALA A 18 3.61 -8.75 -30.94
C ALA A 18 3.39 -7.41 -30.23
N ALA A 19 2.50 -6.54 -30.72
CA ALA A 19 2.15 -5.28 -30.06
C ALA A 19 1.22 -5.47 -28.83
N GLY A 20 0.61 -6.64 -28.67
CA GLY A 20 -0.35 -6.93 -27.60
C GLY A 20 0.26 -7.36 -26.26
N GLN A 21 1.58 -7.53 -26.15
CA GLN A 21 2.23 -8.06 -24.94
C GLN A 21 3.08 -7.04 -24.14
N ALA A 22 3.04 -5.76 -24.51
CA ALA A 22 3.69 -4.70 -23.75
C ALA A 22 2.65 -3.73 -23.15
N ALA A 23 1.58 -4.26 -22.56
CA ALA A 23 1.00 -3.57 -21.41
C ALA A 23 2.03 -3.75 -20.28
N ALA A 24 2.98 -2.82 -20.17
CA ALA A 24 3.77 -2.67 -18.97
C ALA A 24 2.78 -2.41 -17.83
N GLN A 25 2.28 -3.49 -17.21
CA GLN A 25 1.51 -3.40 -15.99
C GLN A 25 2.36 -2.60 -15.03
N ALA A 26 1.90 -1.40 -14.71
CA ALA A 26 2.60 -0.51 -13.81
C ALA A 26 2.91 -1.31 -12.55
N VAL A 27 4.21 -1.58 -12.34
CA VAL A 27 4.69 -2.25 -11.14
C VAL A 27 4.22 -1.37 -9.99
N LEU A 28 3.36 -1.90 -9.13
CA LEU A 28 2.88 -1.19 -7.96
C LEU A 28 4.08 -0.98 -7.04
N ASN A 29 4.70 0.18 -7.15
CA ASN A 29 5.83 0.57 -6.33
C ASN A 29 5.33 1.31 -5.09
N PRO A 30 5.95 1.08 -3.92
CA PRO A 30 5.64 1.85 -2.73
C PRO A 30 6.05 3.33 -2.93
N PRO A 31 5.32 4.28 -2.31
CA PRO A 31 5.64 5.71 -2.37
C PRO A 31 6.95 6.05 -1.64
N PHE A 32 7.28 7.35 -1.56
CA PHE A 32 8.48 7.89 -0.90
C PHE A 32 9.80 7.41 -1.51
N GLY A 33 9.78 7.09 -2.81
CA GLY A 33 10.96 6.62 -3.55
C GLY A 33 11.47 5.24 -3.11
N LEU A 34 10.65 4.47 -2.38
CA LEU A 34 10.98 3.12 -1.93
C LEU A 34 10.79 2.10 -3.05
N ARG A 35 11.44 0.95 -2.87
CA ARG A 35 11.30 -0.24 -3.72
C ARG A 35 11.13 -1.47 -2.84
N TRP A 36 10.46 -2.49 -3.36
CA TRP A 36 10.41 -3.80 -2.72
C TRP A 36 11.82 -4.33 -2.52
N GLY A 37 12.12 -4.84 -1.32
CA GLY A 37 13.47 -5.28 -0.96
C GLY A 37 14.39 -4.20 -0.41
N ASP A 38 14.00 -2.93 -0.42
CA ASP A 38 14.78 -1.88 0.24
C ASP A 38 14.94 -2.20 1.74
N SER A 39 16.09 -1.80 2.28
CA SER A 39 16.41 -1.99 3.69
C SER A 39 15.79 -0.88 4.56
N PRO A 40 15.60 -1.12 5.88
CA PRO A 40 15.04 -0.13 6.81
C PRO A 40 15.78 1.21 6.81
N GLU A 41 17.09 1.18 6.57
CA GLU A 41 18.00 2.33 6.61
C GLU A 41 17.55 3.45 5.67
N LYS A 42 16.91 3.12 4.56
CA LYS A 42 16.41 4.13 3.61
C LYS A 42 15.28 4.96 4.23
N LEU A 43 14.32 4.31 4.89
CA LEU A 43 13.25 5.00 5.61
C LEU A 43 13.77 5.76 6.82
N ILE A 44 14.73 5.18 7.56
CA ILE A 44 15.36 5.83 8.72
C ILE A 44 16.08 7.10 8.26
N THR A 45 16.87 7.02 7.19
CA THR A 45 17.60 8.17 6.62
C THR A 45 16.64 9.26 6.17
N TRP A 46 15.54 8.89 5.52
CA TRP A 46 14.50 9.85 5.13
C TRP A 46 13.86 10.52 6.36
N ALA A 47 13.47 9.75 7.38
CA ALA A 47 12.92 10.29 8.62
C ALA A 47 13.89 11.27 9.31
N SER A 48 15.18 10.92 9.38
CA SER A 48 16.20 11.78 9.96
C SER A 48 16.38 13.09 9.19
N ARG A 49 16.37 13.06 7.85
CA ARG A 49 16.47 14.27 7.01
C ARG A 49 15.33 15.26 7.27
N HIS A 50 14.15 14.75 7.59
CA HIS A 50 12.96 15.55 7.86
C HIS A 50 12.66 15.75 9.35
N SER A 51 13.57 15.34 10.24
CA SER A 51 13.40 15.43 11.71
C SER A 51 12.09 14.81 12.22
N LEU A 52 11.70 13.67 11.64
CA LEU A 52 10.49 12.93 11.99
C LEU A 52 10.75 11.99 13.17
N ASP A 53 9.70 11.72 13.96
CA ASP A 53 9.77 10.73 15.02
C ASP A 53 9.70 9.32 14.40
N LEU A 54 10.55 8.42 14.89
CA LEU A 54 10.67 7.05 14.45
C LEU A 54 10.43 6.09 15.62
N THR A 55 9.49 5.17 15.45
CA THR A 55 9.24 4.05 16.36
C THR A 55 9.59 2.75 15.67
N ILE A 56 10.38 1.91 16.33
CA ILE A 56 10.77 0.58 15.82
C ILE A 56 10.15 -0.48 16.73
N SER A 57 9.38 -1.38 16.13
CA SER A 57 8.76 -2.53 16.81
C SER A 57 9.34 -3.83 16.28
N LEU A 58 9.66 -4.74 17.20
CA LEU A 58 10.18 -6.08 16.93
C LEU A 58 9.23 -7.13 17.56
N PRO A 59 8.19 -7.57 16.84
CA PRO A 59 7.22 -8.53 17.37
C PRO A 59 7.89 -9.87 17.72
N GLY A 60 7.78 -10.30 18.97
CA GLY A 60 8.45 -11.51 19.47
C GLY A 60 7.90 -12.83 18.90
N ASP A 61 6.66 -12.80 18.41
CA ASP A 61 5.96 -13.91 17.75
C ASP A 61 6.38 -14.11 16.29
N GLN A 62 7.05 -13.12 15.68
CA GLN A 62 7.46 -13.14 14.27
C GLN A 62 8.96 -12.82 14.14
N PRO A 63 9.83 -13.82 14.37
CA PRO A 63 11.27 -13.64 14.23
C PRO A 63 11.65 -13.10 12.86
N GLY A 64 12.46 -12.04 12.84
CA GLY A 64 12.90 -11.39 11.60
C GLY A 64 11.96 -10.31 11.06
N LEU A 65 10.77 -10.13 11.64
CA LEU A 65 9.91 -8.99 11.34
C LEU A 65 10.38 -7.75 12.09
N ARG A 66 10.49 -6.64 11.38
CA ARG A 66 10.69 -5.30 11.92
C ARG A 66 9.63 -4.37 11.37
N VAL A 67 9.00 -3.58 12.22
CA VAL A 67 8.00 -2.60 11.83
C VAL A 67 8.52 -1.22 12.21
N LEU A 68 8.63 -0.33 11.23
CA LEU A 68 9.07 1.04 11.41
C LEU A 68 7.87 1.95 11.18
N LYS A 69 7.48 2.71 12.20
CA LYS A 69 6.46 3.76 12.08
C LYS A 69 7.12 5.13 12.17
N ILE A 70 6.89 5.97 11.17
CA ILE A 70 7.42 7.33 11.07
C ILE A 70 6.26 8.31 11.05
N GLN A 71 6.34 9.34 11.87
CA GLN A 71 5.32 10.38 11.96
C GLN A 71 5.97 11.72 12.34
N PRO A 72 5.39 12.86 11.93
CA PRO A 72 5.85 14.16 12.40
C PRO A 72 5.42 14.39 13.85
N ARG A 73 6.13 15.27 14.56
CA ARG A 73 5.71 15.74 15.89
C ARG A 73 4.41 16.55 15.85
N LYS A 74 4.19 17.27 14.75
CA LYS A 74 3.00 18.07 14.49
C LYS A 74 2.75 18.14 12.99
N GLY A 75 1.48 18.12 12.59
CA GLY A 75 1.06 18.25 11.19
C GLY A 75 1.20 16.94 10.42
N PHE A 76 1.69 17.02 9.18
CA PHE A 76 1.72 15.91 8.22
C PHE A 76 3.14 15.56 7.80
N LEU A 77 3.30 14.39 7.20
CA LEU A 77 4.52 14.00 6.52
C LEU A 77 4.83 14.98 5.37
N PRO A 78 6.12 15.26 5.11
CA PRO A 78 6.54 16.20 4.07
C PRO A 78 5.85 15.93 2.73
N GLU A 79 5.43 16.99 2.05
CA GLU A 79 4.84 16.95 0.70
C GLU A 79 3.52 16.16 0.59
N THR A 80 2.91 15.78 1.71
CA THR A 80 1.67 14.99 1.73
C THR A 80 0.68 15.49 2.78
N LYS A 81 -0.54 14.95 2.75
CA LYS A 81 -1.55 15.09 3.83
C LYS A 81 -1.58 13.85 4.74
N ALA A 82 -0.55 13.00 4.71
CA ALA A 82 -0.49 11.80 5.53
C ALA A 82 0.02 12.10 6.94
N GLY A 83 -0.58 11.50 7.96
CA GLY A 83 -0.17 11.66 9.36
C GLY A 83 0.97 10.73 9.75
N ALA A 84 1.12 9.57 9.10
CA ALA A 84 2.22 8.65 9.36
C ALA A 84 2.47 7.70 8.17
N VAL A 85 3.64 7.08 8.18
CA VAL A 85 3.99 5.97 7.27
C VAL A 85 4.54 4.82 8.10
N GLU A 86 4.11 3.60 7.80
CA GLU A 86 4.58 2.37 8.42
C GLU A 86 5.21 1.47 7.35
N GLY A 87 6.48 1.09 7.55
CA GLY A 87 7.16 0.09 6.73
C GLY A 87 7.32 -1.22 7.50
N ARG A 88 6.97 -2.34 6.87
CA ARG A 88 7.16 -3.67 7.43
C ARG A 88 8.24 -4.41 6.64
N PHE A 89 9.22 -4.89 7.38
CA PHE A 89 10.43 -5.50 6.86
C PHE A 89 10.56 -6.92 7.40
N LEU A 90 10.76 -7.89 6.51
CA LEU A 90 11.01 -9.27 6.90
C LEU A 90 12.42 -9.65 6.48
N GLY A 91 13.23 -10.17 7.40
CA GLY A 91 14.65 -10.44 7.14
C GLY A 91 15.42 -9.19 6.69
N GLY A 92 15.00 -8.00 7.16
CA GLY A 92 15.60 -6.72 6.79
C GLY A 92 15.21 -6.17 5.41
N ARG A 93 14.18 -6.71 4.75
CA ARG A 93 13.74 -6.27 3.42
C ARG A 93 12.26 -5.86 3.40
N LEU A 94 11.96 -4.72 2.78
CA LEU A 94 10.61 -4.15 2.69
C LEU A 94 9.68 -5.04 1.85
N TYR A 95 8.53 -5.43 2.41
CA TYR A 95 7.48 -6.17 1.70
C TYR A 95 6.09 -5.53 1.82
N GLU A 96 5.90 -4.61 2.77
CA GLU A 96 4.64 -3.87 2.95
C GLU A 96 4.92 -2.44 3.41
N LEU A 97 4.17 -1.49 2.87
CA LEU A 97 4.17 -0.09 3.27
C LEU A 97 2.73 0.40 3.44
N THR A 98 2.45 1.03 4.57
CA THR A 98 1.15 1.63 4.86
C THR A 98 1.30 3.13 5.07
N VAL A 99 0.49 3.91 4.36
CA VAL A 99 0.39 5.37 4.54
C VAL A 99 -0.89 5.67 5.30
N HIS A 100 -0.76 6.25 6.49
CA HIS A 100 -1.88 6.57 7.36
C HIS A 100 -2.29 8.03 7.22
N TYR A 101 -3.58 8.26 7.01
CA TYR A 101 -4.19 9.57 6.94
C TYR A 101 -5.11 9.74 8.15
N PHE A 102 -4.69 10.61 9.05
CA PHE A 102 -5.45 11.03 10.22
C PHE A 102 -5.06 12.48 10.52
N ASP A 103 -6.01 13.24 11.04
CA ASP A 103 -5.85 14.65 11.34
C ASP A 103 -6.71 14.96 12.57
N PRO A 104 -6.09 15.12 13.77
CA PRO A 104 -6.83 15.34 15.00
C PRO A 104 -7.71 16.60 15.00
N GLU A 105 -7.45 17.54 14.08
CA GLU A 105 -8.20 18.79 13.95
C GLU A 105 -9.28 18.71 12.86
N ALA A 106 -9.32 17.64 12.06
CA ALA A 106 -10.32 17.45 11.01
C ALA A 106 -11.61 16.82 11.54
N SER A 107 -12.74 17.26 10.99
CA SER A 107 -14.01 16.54 11.18
C SER A 107 -14.03 15.22 10.41
N ALA A 108 -14.87 14.28 10.84
CA ALA A 108 -15.09 13.02 10.14
C ALA A 108 -15.51 13.25 8.67
N ASP A 109 -16.41 14.20 8.41
CA ASP A 109 -16.86 14.54 7.05
C ASP A 109 -15.70 15.02 6.15
N LEU A 110 -14.78 15.82 6.70
CA LEU A 110 -13.59 16.26 5.97
C LEU A 110 -12.65 15.07 5.67
N MET A 111 -12.51 14.15 6.61
CA MET A 111 -11.72 12.93 6.42
C MET A 111 -12.35 11.98 5.39
N GLU A 112 -13.68 11.85 5.35
CA GLU A 112 -14.40 11.11 4.31
C GLU A 112 -14.19 11.76 2.92
N ALA A 113 -14.25 13.09 2.84
CA ALA A 113 -13.98 13.81 1.59
C ALA A 113 -12.54 13.58 1.08
N ARG A 114 -11.54 13.64 1.97
CA ARG A 114 -10.13 13.32 1.65
C ARG A 114 -9.95 11.86 1.23
N PHE A 115 -10.67 10.95 1.85
CA PHE A 115 -10.68 9.53 1.47
C PHE A 115 -11.22 9.34 0.05
N GLU A 116 -12.34 9.96 -0.29
CA GLU A 116 -12.93 9.87 -1.63
C GLU A 116 -12.06 10.54 -2.71
N GLU A 117 -11.37 11.64 -2.37
CA GLU A 117 -10.35 12.26 -3.21
C GLU A 117 -9.21 11.27 -3.50
N LEU A 118 -8.63 10.66 -2.45
CA LEU A 118 -7.57 9.68 -2.62
C LEU A 118 -8.03 8.44 -3.38
N ARG A 119 -9.26 7.96 -3.14
CA ARG A 119 -9.84 6.83 -3.87
C ARG A 119 -9.90 7.10 -5.37
N LYS A 120 -10.33 8.31 -5.77
CA LYS A 120 -10.37 8.74 -7.17
C LYS A 120 -8.97 8.85 -7.77
N GLN A 121 -8.03 9.46 -7.03
CA GLN A 121 -6.64 9.58 -7.46
C GLN A 121 -6.01 8.20 -7.70
N VAL A 122 -6.09 7.31 -6.70
CA VAL A 122 -5.58 5.94 -6.78
C VAL A 122 -6.21 5.16 -7.92
N ALA A 123 -7.53 5.30 -8.13
CA ALA A 123 -8.21 4.66 -9.25
C ALA A 123 -7.75 5.18 -10.62
N SER A 124 -7.37 6.47 -10.70
CA SER A 124 -6.78 7.07 -11.91
C SER A 124 -5.35 6.59 -12.17
N GLU A 125 -4.53 6.49 -11.13
CA GLU A 125 -3.11 6.13 -11.23
C GLU A 125 -2.90 4.63 -11.47
N HIS A 126 -3.66 3.80 -10.76
CA HIS A 126 -3.46 2.35 -10.75
C HIS A 126 -4.56 1.58 -11.48
N GLY A 127 -5.70 2.22 -11.77
CA GLY A 127 -6.89 1.62 -12.38
C GLY A 127 -7.98 1.33 -11.35
N ALA A 128 -9.17 0.97 -11.84
CA ALA A 128 -10.36 0.79 -11.00
C ALA A 128 -10.13 -0.11 -9.78
N LEU A 129 -10.58 0.38 -8.62
CA LEU A 129 -10.58 -0.33 -7.34
C LEU A 129 -11.87 -1.14 -7.17
N ARG A 130 -11.75 -2.33 -6.58
CA ARG A 130 -12.89 -3.19 -6.23
C ARG A 130 -13.25 -2.99 -4.77
N ALA A 131 -14.54 -2.88 -4.47
CA ALA A 131 -14.99 -2.91 -3.08
C ALA A 131 -14.62 -4.26 -2.44
N ASN A 132 -14.03 -4.22 -1.25
CA ASN A 132 -13.62 -5.40 -0.49
C ASN A 132 -14.59 -5.66 0.66
N GLN A 133 -14.70 -4.69 1.57
CA GLN A 133 -15.52 -4.79 2.77
C GLN A 133 -16.24 -3.48 3.02
N GLN A 134 -17.53 -3.56 3.36
CA GLN A 134 -18.30 -2.46 3.91
C GLN A 134 -19.05 -3.00 5.10
N GLN A 135 -18.77 -2.47 6.28
CA GLN A 135 -19.34 -2.95 7.53
C GLN A 135 -19.75 -1.76 8.38
N ARG A 136 -20.88 -1.92 9.07
CA ARG A 136 -21.31 -1.04 10.16
C ARG A 136 -21.56 -1.91 11.38
N ALA A 137 -20.88 -1.61 12.47
CA ALA A 137 -21.03 -2.29 13.75
C ALA A 137 -21.45 -1.27 14.81
N VAL A 138 -22.23 -1.72 15.80
CA VAL A 138 -22.61 -0.93 16.97
C VAL A 138 -22.25 -1.74 18.19
N GLU A 139 -21.38 -1.21 19.04
CA GLU A 139 -20.89 -1.86 20.26
C GLU A 139 -20.70 -0.80 21.34
N ASP A 140 -21.23 -1.04 22.54
CA ASP A 140 -21.07 -0.16 23.70
C ASP A 140 -21.26 1.35 23.43
N GLN A 141 -22.30 1.69 22.66
CA GLN A 141 -22.64 3.07 22.26
C GLN A 141 -21.64 3.74 21.30
N PHE A 142 -20.74 2.96 20.71
CA PHE A 142 -19.92 3.35 19.58
C PHE A 142 -20.46 2.75 18.29
N VAL A 143 -20.60 3.58 17.26
CA VAL A 143 -20.91 3.12 15.90
C VAL A 143 -19.64 3.16 15.08
N THR A 144 -19.19 1.99 14.62
CA THR A 144 -18.00 1.88 13.76
C THR A 144 -18.42 1.59 12.32
N ARG A 145 -17.99 2.43 11.38
CA ARG A 145 -18.16 2.22 9.93
C ARG A 145 -16.80 1.97 9.30
N THR A 146 -16.66 0.81 8.67
CA THR A 146 -15.44 0.43 7.95
C THR A 146 -15.76 0.21 6.48
N GLN A 147 -14.93 0.78 5.62
CA GLN A 147 -15.03 0.62 4.17
C GLN A 147 -13.66 0.34 3.60
N SER A 148 -13.52 -0.63 2.72
CA SER A 148 -12.24 -0.89 2.07
C SER A 148 -12.40 -1.22 0.59
N PHE A 149 -11.42 -0.79 -0.18
CA PHE A 149 -11.32 -0.98 -1.62
C PHE A 149 -9.93 -1.52 -1.93
N HIS A 150 -9.84 -2.50 -2.81
CA HIS A 150 -8.56 -3.11 -3.16
C HIS A 150 -8.37 -3.22 -4.67
N ARG A 151 -7.13 -3.40 -5.06
CA ARG A 151 -6.73 -3.81 -6.39
C ARG A 151 -5.51 -4.71 -6.30
N GLU A 152 -5.49 -5.70 -7.17
CA GLU A 152 -4.39 -6.63 -7.33
C GLU A 152 -3.94 -6.57 -8.81
N PRO A 153 -2.99 -5.69 -9.17
CA PRO A 153 -2.55 -5.55 -10.56
C PRO A 153 -1.88 -6.82 -11.10
N VAL A 154 -1.15 -7.51 -10.21
CA VAL A 154 -0.50 -8.79 -10.43
C VAL A 154 -0.82 -9.67 -9.22
N LYS A 155 -1.05 -10.96 -9.44
CA LYS A 155 -1.33 -11.91 -8.36
C LYS A 155 -0.26 -11.79 -7.25
N GLY A 156 -0.68 -11.56 -6.02
CA GLY A 156 0.19 -11.38 -4.85
C GLY A 156 0.71 -9.95 -4.62
N LEU A 157 0.31 -8.97 -5.43
CA LEU A 157 0.68 -7.56 -5.25
C LEU A 157 -0.59 -6.72 -5.03
N PHE A 158 -0.78 -6.24 -3.81
CA PHE A 158 -2.01 -5.61 -3.36
C PHE A 158 -1.83 -4.12 -3.12
N LEU A 159 -2.84 -3.37 -3.58
CA LEU A 159 -3.12 -2.01 -3.15
C LEU A 159 -4.47 -2.02 -2.42
N LEU A 160 -4.50 -1.65 -1.15
CA LEU A 160 -5.69 -1.64 -0.31
C LEU A 160 -5.88 -0.25 0.30
N LEU A 161 -7.02 0.36 0.03
CA LEU A 161 -7.46 1.60 0.65
C LEU A 161 -8.54 1.27 1.68
N ALA A 162 -8.31 1.59 2.95
CA ALA A 162 -9.23 1.28 4.05
C ALA A 162 -9.59 2.54 4.84
N TYR A 163 -10.88 2.75 5.10
CA TYR A 163 -11.46 3.82 5.88
C TYR A 163 -12.14 3.27 7.12
N THR A 164 -12.00 3.96 8.23
CA THR A 164 -12.68 3.67 9.49
C THR A 164 -13.17 4.98 10.09
N GLU A 165 -14.45 5.01 10.44
CA GLU A 165 -15.10 6.07 11.19
C GLU A 165 -15.68 5.48 12.47
N VAL A 166 -15.51 6.18 13.59
CA VAL A 166 -16.06 5.83 14.89
C VAL A 166 -16.88 7.02 15.38
N GLU A 167 -18.15 6.78 15.64
CA GLU A 167 -19.08 7.73 16.25
C GLU A 167 -19.33 7.32 17.71
N ASP A 168 -19.01 8.21 18.64
CA ASP A 168 -19.35 8.10 20.05
C ASP A 168 -20.73 8.72 20.27
N LEU A 169 -21.73 7.88 20.55
CA LEU A 169 -23.12 8.33 20.72
C LEU A 169 -23.34 9.09 22.03
N LEU A 170 -22.51 8.86 23.05
CA LEU A 170 -22.59 9.58 24.33
C LEU A 170 -22.09 11.01 24.18
N ARG A 171 -20.92 11.17 23.56
CA ARG A 171 -20.25 12.46 23.40
C ARG A 171 -20.70 13.20 22.15
N LYS A 172 -21.49 12.55 21.28
CA LYS A 172 -21.92 13.07 19.97
C LYS A 172 -20.74 13.55 19.12
N SER A 173 -19.65 12.80 19.18
CA SER A 173 -18.40 13.10 18.48
C SER A 173 -18.09 12.01 17.47
N LYS A 174 -17.45 12.36 16.37
CA LYS A 174 -16.99 11.43 15.34
C LYS A 174 -15.51 11.61 15.08
N ASP A 175 -14.82 10.50 14.90
CA ASP A 175 -13.44 10.47 14.44
C ASP A 175 -13.33 9.55 13.23
N ALA A 176 -12.50 9.92 12.26
CA ALA A 176 -12.32 9.14 11.05
C ALA A 176 -10.87 9.17 10.57
N ARG A 177 -10.43 8.03 10.06
CA ARG A 177 -9.09 7.82 9.54
C ARG A 177 -9.13 6.87 8.36
N PHE A 178 -8.13 6.95 7.51
CA PHE A 178 -7.96 5.99 6.43
C PHE A 178 -6.49 5.66 6.21
N SER A 179 -6.24 4.57 5.49
CA SER A 179 -4.89 4.12 5.18
C SER A 179 -4.82 3.53 3.78
N LEU A 180 -3.71 3.80 3.10
CA LEU A 180 -3.37 3.21 1.82
C LEU A 180 -2.22 2.23 2.02
N ILE A 181 -2.47 0.96 1.73
CA ILE A 181 -1.59 -0.16 2.03
C ILE A 181 -1.09 -0.72 0.70
N TYR A 182 0.23 -0.78 0.56
CA TYR A 182 0.94 -1.42 -0.53
C TYR A 182 1.56 -2.70 0.03
N ARG A 183 1.22 -3.88 -0.51
CA ARG A 183 1.72 -5.15 0.00
C ARG A 183 2.15 -6.08 -1.12
N ASN A 184 3.34 -6.67 -0.99
CA ASN A 184 3.88 -7.65 -1.92
C ASN A 184 3.99 -9.02 -1.24
N ASP A 185 2.93 -9.82 -1.35
CA ASP A 185 2.84 -11.16 -0.77
C ASP A 185 3.74 -12.18 -1.50
N ASN A 186 4.06 -11.96 -2.78
CA ASN A 186 5.02 -12.81 -3.49
C ASN A 186 6.41 -12.67 -2.86
N PHE A 187 6.83 -11.41 -2.68
CA PHE A 187 8.14 -11.13 -2.09
C PHE A 187 8.20 -11.57 -0.63
N ARG A 188 7.13 -11.31 0.15
CA ARG A 188 7.03 -11.81 1.53
C ARG A 188 7.26 -13.32 1.61
N LYS A 189 6.62 -14.12 0.74
CA LYS A 189 6.78 -15.58 0.73
C LYS A 189 8.21 -16.00 0.42
N GLU A 190 8.86 -15.37 -0.56
CA GLU A 190 10.29 -15.58 -0.85
C GLU A 190 11.16 -15.33 0.40
N LEU A 191 10.92 -14.22 1.11
CA LEU A 191 11.65 -13.89 2.34
C LEU A 191 11.43 -14.92 3.45
N GLU A 192 10.18 -15.40 3.63
CA GLU A 192 9.86 -16.46 4.59
C GLU A 192 10.56 -17.78 4.27
N GLU A 193 10.67 -18.13 2.99
CA GLU A 193 11.42 -19.31 2.54
C GLU A 193 12.92 -19.16 2.77
N GLU A 194 13.50 -17.99 2.50
CA GLU A 194 14.91 -17.71 2.76
C GLU A 194 15.25 -17.81 4.25
N LEU A 195 14.39 -17.30 5.14
CA LEU A 195 14.59 -17.38 6.58
C LEU A 195 14.51 -18.81 7.14
N LYS A 196 13.81 -19.71 6.45
CA LYS A 196 13.73 -21.13 6.81
C LYS A 196 14.95 -21.93 6.36
N LYS A 197 15.74 -21.42 5.41
CA LYS A 197 16.94 -22.12 4.94
C LYS A 197 17.93 -22.17 6.11
N PRO A 198 18.43 -23.35 6.50
CA PRO A 198 19.45 -23.43 7.52
C PRO A 198 20.65 -22.61 7.06
N CYS A 199 21.17 -21.77 7.95
CA CYS A 199 22.42 -21.06 7.73
C CYS A 199 23.49 -22.14 7.51
N LEU A 200 23.86 -22.39 6.25
CA LEU A 200 25.06 -23.16 5.94
C LEU A 200 26.21 -22.32 6.48
N ALA A 201 26.65 -22.66 7.68
CA ALA A 201 27.80 -22.07 8.31
C ALA A 201 28.95 -22.10 7.30
N ARG A 202 29.30 -20.93 6.76
CA ARG A 202 30.59 -20.73 6.13
C ARG A 202 31.62 -20.81 7.24
N TRP A 203 32.16 -22.03 7.42
CA TRP A 203 33.43 -22.26 8.10
C TRP A 203 34.56 -21.90 7.15
#